data_AF-J9E7B4-F1
#
_entry.id   AF-J9E7B4-F1
#
_cell.length_a   1.000
_cell.length_b   1.000
_cell.length_c   1.000
_cell.angle_alpha   90.00
_cell.angle_beta   90.00
_cell.angle_gamma   90.00
#
_symmetry.space_group_name_H-M   'P 1'
#
loop_
_entity.id
_entity.type
_entity.pdbx_description
1 polymer ?
#
loop_
_entity_poly.entity_id
_entity_poly.type
_entity_poly.pdbx_seq_one_letter_code
_entity_poly.pdbx_strand_id
1 'polypeptide(L)'
;MPTNYVIFQFTFFWITFSRFRIRKHRDVIAFFHPYCNAGGGGERVLWCAINAMQKKHGEKYRYVVYTGDVDVTPQKILQKAKDCFDIKVIDNNLQFIYLRYFFLQEEILR
;
A
#
# COMPACT_ATOMS: atom_id res chain seq x y z
N MET A 1 46.80 13.97 -16.76
CA MET A 1 45.50 13.41 -17.22
C MET A 1 44.76 12.85 -16.01
N PRO A 2 43.42 12.95 -15.95
CA PRO A 2 42.66 13.25 -14.74
C PRO A 2 42.21 12.00 -13.97
N THR A 3 43.03 11.48 -13.05
CA THR A 3 42.63 10.38 -12.15
C THR A 3 41.91 10.87 -10.88
N ASN A 4 42.28 12.04 -10.37
CA ASN A 4 41.73 12.56 -9.11
C ASN A 4 40.27 13.05 -9.25
N TYR A 5 39.89 13.56 -10.42
CA TYR A 5 38.52 14.00 -10.69
C TYR A 5 37.53 12.82 -10.73
N VAL A 6 37.95 11.66 -11.24
CA VAL A 6 37.10 10.47 -11.34
C VAL A 6 36.79 9.92 -9.95
N ILE A 7 37.80 9.77 -9.09
CA ILE A 7 37.62 9.31 -7.70
C ILE A 7 36.75 10.29 -6.90
N PHE A 8 36.93 11.61 -7.10
CA PHE A 8 36.12 12.64 -6.45
C PHE A 8 34.66 12.61 -6.90
N GLN A 9 34.38 12.31 -8.18
CA GLN A 9 33.00 12.14 -8.65
C GLN A 9 32.35 10.88 -8.07
N PHE A 10 33.08 9.76 -7.95
CA PHE A 10 32.52 8.55 -7.34
C PHE A 10 32.20 8.73 -5.86
N THR A 11 33.07 9.37 -5.07
CA THR A 11 32.79 9.65 -3.65
C THR A 11 31.68 10.67 -3.49
N PHE A 12 31.63 11.72 -4.32
CA PHE A 12 30.55 12.71 -4.28
C PHE A 12 29.20 12.12 -4.70
N PHE A 13 29.18 11.23 -5.68
CA PHE A 13 28.00 10.50 -6.13
C PHE A 13 27.51 9.51 -5.06
N TRP A 14 28.42 8.81 -4.37
CA TRP A 14 28.07 7.90 -3.27
C TRP A 14 27.60 8.65 -2.02
N ILE A 15 28.20 9.81 -1.70
CA ILE A 15 27.75 10.69 -0.61
C ILE A 15 26.39 11.33 -0.91
N THR A 16 26.09 11.68 -2.15
CA THR A 16 24.75 12.22 -2.52
C THR A 16 23.70 11.12 -2.60
N PHE A 17 24.04 9.92 -3.11
CA PHE A 17 23.14 8.77 -3.18
C PHE A 17 22.81 8.17 -1.80
N SER A 18 23.80 8.08 -0.89
CA SER A 18 23.62 7.59 0.48
C SER A 18 22.72 8.48 1.37
N ARG A 19 22.32 9.66 0.88
CA ARG A 19 21.41 10.59 1.58
C ARG A 19 19.94 10.47 1.16
N PHE A 20 19.57 9.49 0.34
CA PHE A 20 18.16 9.14 0.15
C PHE A 20 17.60 8.44 1.41
N ARG A 21 17.42 9.19 2.49
CA ARG A 21 16.57 8.74 3.59
C ARG A 21 15.13 8.75 3.10
N ILE A 22 14.56 7.56 2.93
CA ILE A 22 13.10 7.41 2.85
C ILE A 22 12.53 8.02 4.13
N ARG A 23 11.80 9.14 4.02
CA ARG A 23 11.06 9.72 5.15
C ARG A 23 10.04 8.69 5.61
N LYS A 24 10.34 7.98 6.70
CA LYS A 24 9.41 7.03 7.31
C LYS A 24 8.23 7.83 7.87
N HIS A 25 7.07 7.72 7.24
CA HIS A 25 5.84 8.23 7.81
C HIS A 25 5.47 7.29 8.98
N ARG A 26 5.67 7.75 10.22
CA ARG A 26 5.60 6.85 11.40
C ARG A 26 4.21 6.30 11.67
N ASP A 27 3.18 6.94 11.13
CA ASP A 27 1.79 6.64 11.45
C ASP A 27 0.96 6.20 10.23
N VAL A 28 1.59 5.67 9.17
CA VAL A 28 0.90 5.14 7.98
C VAL A 28 1.21 3.66 7.81
N ILE A 29 0.16 2.86 7.63
CA ILE A 29 0.25 1.44 7.32
C ILE A 29 -0.39 1.22 5.95
N ALA A 30 0.40 0.73 5.01
CA ALA A 30 -0.04 0.48 3.64
C ALA A 30 -0.22 -1.02 3.39
N PHE A 31 -1.32 -1.35 2.71
CA PHE A 31 -1.64 -2.67 2.18
C PHE A 31 -1.67 -2.61 0.67
N PHE A 32 -1.13 -3.63 0.03
CA PHE A 32 -1.25 -3.83 -1.40
C PHE A 32 -2.20 -5.00 -1.65
N HIS A 33 -3.29 -4.76 -2.36
CA HIS A 33 -4.27 -5.78 -2.70
C HIS A 33 -4.89 -5.50 -4.08
N PRO A 34 -4.50 -6.22 -5.15
CA PRO A 34 -4.91 -5.90 -6.53
C PRO A 34 -6.42 -5.86 -6.75
N TYR A 35 -7.17 -6.74 -6.06
CA TYR A 35 -8.62 -6.82 -6.19
C TYR A 35 -9.24 -6.97 -4.80
N CYS A 36 -9.47 -5.88 -4.09
CA CYS A 36 -10.08 -5.89 -2.77
C CYS A 36 -11.62 -5.97 -2.80
N ASN A 37 -12.21 -6.11 -3.99
CA ASN A 37 -13.64 -6.25 -4.24
C ASN A 37 -14.06 -7.59 -4.88
N ALA A 38 -13.24 -8.64 -4.91
CA ALA A 38 -13.62 -9.91 -5.56
C ALA A 38 -14.41 -10.87 -4.64
N GLY A 39 -14.20 -10.82 -3.32
CA GLY A 39 -14.81 -11.69 -2.31
C GLY A 39 -13.98 -12.93 -1.94
N GLY A 40 -12.68 -12.93 -2.25
CA GLY A 40 -11.79 -14.08 -2.01
C GLY A 40 -11.23 -14.20 -0.58
N GLY A 41 -10.54 -15.32 -0.30
CA GLY A 41 -9.93 -15.56 1.01
C GLY A 41 -8.85 -14.55 1.41
N GLY A 42 -8.04 -14.08 0.44
CA GLY A 42 -7.02 -13.04 0.68
C GLY A 42 -7.61 -11.71 1.16
N GLU A 43 -8.79 -11.36 0.65
CA GLU A 43 -9.51 -10.14 1.06
C GLU A 43 -10.02 -10.26 2.49
N ARG A 44 -10.52 -11.44 2.89
CA ARG A 44 -10.92 -11.68 4.27
C ARG A 44 -9.75 -11.42 5.23
N VAL A 45 -8.55 -11.87 4.88
CA VAL A 45 -7.33 -11.63 5.66
C VAL A 45 -7.02 -10.13 5.72
N LEU A 46 -7.08 -9.43 4.60
CA LEU A 46 -6.89 -7.98 4.52
C LEU A 46 -7.84 -7.23 5.47
N TRP A 47 -9.15 -7.47 5.34
CA TRP A 47 -10.17 -6.77 6.13
C TRP A 47 -10.09 -7.13 7.61
N CYS A 48 -9.77 -8.37 7.94
CA CYS A 48 -9.55 -8.80 9.31
C CYS A 48 -8.35 -8.09 9.94
N ALA A 49 -7.25 -7.97 9.20
CA ALA A 49 -6.06 -7.26 9.65
C ALA A 49 -6.34 -5.78 9.93
N ILE A 50 -6.99 -5.07 8.98
CA ILE A 50 -7.32 -3.65 9.14
C ILE A 50 -8.27 -3.45 10.34
N ASN A 51 -9.33 -4.25 10.44
CA ASN A 51 -10.28 -4.17 11.56
C ASN A 51 -9.59 -4.42 12.91
N ALA A 52 -8.72 -5.44 13.01
CA ALA A 52 -8.01 -5.75 14.24
C ALA A 52 -7.08 -4.60 14.67
N MET A 53 -6.37 -3.98 13.72
CA MET A 53 -5.50 -2.85 14.02
C MET A 53 -6.28 -1.59 14.40
N GLN A 54 -7.39 -1.29 13.71
CA GLN A 54 -8.28 -0.19 14.08
C GLN A 54 -8.85 -0.37 15.49
N LYS A 55 -9.28 -1.58 15.85
CA LYS A 55 -9.74 -1.88 17.22
C LYS A 55 -8.64 -1.70 18.26
N LYS A 56 -7.39 -2.07 17.93
CA LYS A 56 -6.26 -2.01 18.86
C LYS A 56 -5.65 -0.60 19.00
N HIS A 57 -5.66 0.18 17.92
CA HIS A 57 -4.91 1.43 17.83
C HIS A 57 -5.79 2.67 17.54
N GLY A 58 -7.09 2.48 17.36
CA GLY A 58 -8.04 3.56 17.07
C GLY A 58 -7.63 4.37 15.84
N GLU A 59 -7.66 5.69 15.98
CA GLU A 59 -7.32 6.65 14.92
C GLU A 59 -5.83 6.99 14.85
N LYS A 60 -4.98 6.33 15.66
CA LYS A 60 -3.54 6.61 15.71
C LYS A 60 -2.86 6.44 14.34
N TYR A 61 -3.27 5.43 13.58
CA TYR A 61 -2.69 5.10 12.28
C TYR A 61 -3.65 5.42 11.15
N ARG A 62 -3.08 5.86 10.02
CA ARG A 62 -3.77 5.94 8.73
C ARG A 62 -3.51 4.67 7.94
N TYR A 63 -4.56 4.06 7.44
CA TYR A 63 -4.51 2.85 6.64
C TYR A 63 -4.67 3.20 5.17
N VAL A 64 -3.82 2.67 4.32
CA VAL A 64 -3.87 2.89 2.88
C VAL A 64 -3.97 1.55 2.18
N VAL A 65 -4.95 1.37 1.30
CA VAL A 65 -5.09 0.18 0.47
C VAL A 65 -4.84 0.57 -0.98
N TYR A 66 -3.75 0.06 -1.53
CA TYR A 66 -3.46 0.13 -2.95
C TYR A 66 -4.23 -0.98 -3.67
N THR A 67 -5.13 -0.60 -4.58
CA THR A 67 -6.02 -1.53 -5.28
C THR A 67 -6.09 -1.25 -6.77
N GLY A 68 -6.32 -2.28 -7.58
CA GLY A 68 -6.61 -2.20 -9.01
C GLY A 68 -8.10 -2.06 -9.32
N ASP A 69 -8.99 -2.03 -8.32
CA ASP A 69 -10.45 -1.87 -8.49
C ASP A 69 -10.85 -0.43 -8.87
N VAL A 70 -10.28 0.11 -9.95
CA VAL A 70 -10.41 1.51 -10.41
C VAL A 70 -11.85 1.99 -10.59
N ASP A 71 -12.80 1.08 -10.85
CA ASP A 71 -14.21 1.38 -11.15
C ASP A 71 -15.14 1.14 -9.95
N VAL A 72 -14.59 0.93 -8.75
CA VAL A 72 -15.36 0.59 -7.55
C VAL A 72 -15.14 1.63 -6.47
N THR A 73 -16.24 2.19 -5.95
CA THR A 73 -16.18 3.18 -4.88
C THR A 73 -15.76 2.53 -3.54
N PRO A 74 -15.05 3.26 -2.66
CA PRO A 74 -14.65 2.76 -1.33
C PRO A 74 -15.83 2.19 -0.53
N GLN A 75 -16.98 2.84 -0.58
CA GLN A 75 -18.19 2.43 0.12
C GLN A 75 -18.68 1.07 -0.37
N LYS A 76 -18.62 0.82 -1.69
CA LYS A 76 -19.02 -0.46 -2.27
C LYS A 76 -18.04 -1.57 -1.89
N ILE A 77 -16.75 -1.27 -1.84
CA ILE A 77 -15.72 -2.20 -1.37
C ILE A 77 -15.97 -2.58 0.10
N LEU A 78 -16.18 -1.59 0.96
CA LEU A 78 -16.45 -1.81 2.39
C LEU A 78 -17.78 -2.53 2.63
N GLN A 79 -18.82 -2.20 1.86
CA GLN A 79 -20.09 -2.90 1.91
C GLN A 79 -19.91 -4.37 1.52
N LYS A 80 -19.15 -4.66 0.46
CA LYS A 80 -18.86 -6.04 0.06
C LYS A 80 -18.05 -6.79 1.12
N ALA A 81 -17.08 -6.15 1.76
CA ALA A 81 -16.35 -6.73 2.88
C ALA A 81 -17.29 -7.07 4.05
N LYS A 82 -18.28 -6.21 4.31
CA LYS A 82 -19.30 -6.44 5.33
C LYS A 82 -20.23 -7.60 4.94
N ASP A 83 -20.71 -7.64 3.71
CA ASP A 83 -21.65 -8.65 3.24
C ASP A 83 -21.01 -10.03 3.14
N CYS A 84 -19.75 -10.11 2.67
CA CYS A 84 -19.05 -11.38 2.48
C CYS A 84 -18.44 -11.93 3.78
N PHE A 85 -17.97 -11.07 4.69
CA PHE A 85 -17.15 -11.51 5.83
C PHE A 85 -17.68 -11.05 7.20
N ASP A 86 -18.77 -10.29 7.24
CA ASP A 86 -19.31 -9.64 8.45
C ASP A 86 -18.36 -8.62 9.11
N ILE A 87 -17.30 -8.19 8.41
CA ILE A 87 -16.28 -7.29 8.95
C ILE A 87 -16.66 -5.84 8.70
N LYS A 88 -16.77 -5.05 9.77
CA LYS A 88 -16.92 -3.58 9.71
C LYS A 88 -15.55 -2.92 9.91
N VAL A 89 -15.24 -1.93 9.07
CA VAL A 89 -14.01 -1.13 9.12
C VAL A 89 -14.39 0.34 9.20
N ILE A 90 -13.63 1.12 9.96
CA ILE A 90 -13.84 2.57 10.12
C ILE A 90 -13.26 3.27 8.88
N ASP A 91 -14.08 4.04 8.18
CA ASP A 91 -13.69 4.72 6.93
C ASP A 91 -12.83 5.98 7.20
N ASN A 92 -12.98 6.63 8.36
CA ASN A 92 -12.35 7.93 8.69
C ASN A 92 -10.82 7.93 8.55
N ASN A 93 -10.16 6.82 8.84
CA ASN A 93 -8.70 6.67 8.74
C ASN A 93 -8.26 5.65 7.68
N LEU A 94 -9.14 5.32 6.72
CA LEU A 94 -8.87 4.40 5.62
C LEU A 94 -8.88 5.16 4.29
N GLN A 95 -7.87 4.92 3.45
CA GLN A 95 -7.76 5.54 2.15
C GLN A 95 -7.48 4.49 1.07
N PHE A 96 -8.14 4.63 -0.07
CA PHE A 96 -7.90 3.80 -1.25
C PHE A 96 -7.05 4.56 -2.26
N ILE A 97 -6.01 3.92 -2.77
CA ILE A 97 -5.19 4.42 -3.87
C ILE A 97 -5.35 3.46 -5.04
N TYR A 98 -5.98 3.94 -6.10
CA TYR A 98 -6.28 3.15 -7.28
C TYR A 98 -5.09 3.12 -8.25
N LEU A 99 -4.62 1.92 -8.55
CA LEU A 99 -3.49 1.65 -9.43
C LEU A 99 -4.00 1.31 -10.83
N ARG A 100 -3.58 2.11 -11.83
CA ARG A 100 -4.05 2.00 -13.22
C ARG A 100 -3.14 1.13 -14.11
N TYR A 101 -1.88 0.94 -13.74
CA TYR A 101 -0.92 0.12 -14.49
C TYR A 101 -0.54 -1.10 -13.68
N PHE A 102 -0.95 -2.28 -14.15
CA PHE A 102 -0.57 -3.58 -13.59
C PHE A 102 0.20 -4.37 -14.66
N PHE A 103 1.40 -3.89 -15.01
CA PHE A 103 2.25 -4.54 -16.03
C PHE A 103 2.76 -5.94 -15.64
N LEU A 104 2.44 -6.43 -14.43
CA LEU A 104 2.98 -7.65 -13.84
C LEU A 104 1.96 -8.81 -13.69
N GLN A 105 0.75 -8.67 -14.23
CA GLN A 105 -0.29 -9.71 -14.09
C GLN A 105 -0.28 -10.77 -15.20
N GLU A 106 0.33 -10.50 -16.36
CA GLU A 106 0.34 -11.48 -17.46
C GLU A 106 1.38 -12.60 -17.31
N GLU A 107 2.44 -12.42 -16.52
CA GLU A 107 3.48 -13.47 -16.36
C GLU A 107 3.20 -14.48 -15.24
N ILE A 108 2.31 -14.20 -14.28
CA ILE A 108 2.08 -15.07 -13.11
C ILE A 108 0.88 -16.02 -13.31
N LEU A 109 0.05 -15.80 -14.34
CA LEU A 109 -1.12 -16.62 -14.65
C LEU A 109 -0.96 -17.49 -15.92
N ARG A 110 0.27 -17.67 -16.42
CA ARG A 110 0.61 -18.66 -17.46
C ARG A 110 1.34 -19.85 -16.88
#